data_AF-A0A062G0P5-F1
#
_entry.id   AF-A0A062G0P5-F1
#
_cell.length_a   1.000
_cell.length_b   1.000
_cell.length_c   1.000
_cell.angle_alpha   90.00
_cell.angle_beta   90.00
_cell.angle_gamma   90.00
#
_symmetry.space_group_name_H-M   'P 1'
#
loop_
_entity.id
_entity.type
_entity.pdbx_description
1 polymer ?
#
loop_
_entity_poly.entity_id
_entity_poly.type
_entity_poly.pdbx_seq_one_letter_code
_entity_poly.pdbx_strand_id
1 'polypeptide(L)'
;MITTIAVTWNFIYNILYEKWEARQSSHIRTVKRRVGHAIGIQLTLVLFLIPLISWWMDISLVAAFWLDVAFIIIIPIYTFIFNWSFDKLFGLPISAQAKALSE
;
A
#
# COMPACT_ATOMS: atom_id res chain seq x y z
N MET A 1 -13.35 7.25 10.66
CA MET A 1 -13.40 8.47 9.81
C MET A 1 -12.24 8.48 8.81
N ILE A 2 -10.98 8.55 9.27
CA ILE A 2 -9.79 8.52 8.40
C ILE A 2 -9.73 7.24 7.54
N THR A 3 -9.94 6.08 8.15
CA THR A 3 -9.96 4.78 7.44
C THR A 3 -11.08 4.71 6.39
N THR A 4 -12.26 5.22 6.70
CA THR A 4 -13.39 5.29 5.77
C THR A 4 -13.06 6.16 4.57
N ILE A 5 -12.48 7.34 4.78
CA ILE A 5 -12.06 8.25 3.70
C ILE A 5 -10.99 7.57 2.83
N ALA A 6 -9.98 6.95 3.46
CA ALA A 6 -8.91 6.26 2.75
C ALA A 6 -9.42 5.10 1.89
N VAL A 7 -10.30 4.24 2.44
CA VAL A 7 -10.88 3.10 1.71
C VAL A 7 -11.78 3.58 0.56
N THR A 8 -12.64 4.57 0.81
CA THR A 8 -13.49 5.15 -0.23
C THR A 8 -12.67 5.75 -1.37
N TRP A 9 -11.62 6.51 -1.04
CA TRP A 9 -10.75 7.10 -2.05
C TRP A 9 -9.96 6.03 -2.84
N ASN A 10 -9.46 5.00 -2.16
CA ASN A 10 -8.78 3.87 -2.81
C ASN A 10 -9.70 3.19 -3.84
N PHE A 11 -10.95 2.92 -3.44
CA PHE A 11 -11.96 2.36 -4.33
C PHE A 11 -12.24 3.24 -5.55
N ILE A 12 -12.44 4.55 -5.33
CA ILE A 12 -12.66 5.52 -6.42
C ILE A 12 -11.46 5.55 -7.38
N TYR A 13 -10.24 5.64 -6.84
CA TYR A 13 -9.02 5.66 -7.64
C TYR A 13 -8.88 4.39 -8.50
N ASN A 14 -9.16 3.21 -7.92
CA ASN A 14 -9.11 1.95 -8.66
C ASN A 14 -10.10 1.94 -9.83
N ILE A 15 -11.34 2.38 -9.61
CA ILE A 15 -12.34 2.48 -10.70
C ILE A 15 -11.88 3.46 -11.77
N LEU A 16 -11.36 4.64 -11.39
CA LEU A 16 -10.88 5.63 -12.34
C LEU A 16 -9.70 5.10 -13.16
N TYR A 17 -8.77 4.40 -12.51
CA TYR A 17 -7.61 3.82 -13.16
C TYR A 17 -7.99 2.66 -14.09
N GLU A 18 -8.94 1.82 -13.68
CA GLU A 18 -9.46 0.74 -14.50
C GLU A 18 -10.22 1.27 -15.72
N LYS A 19 -11.06 2.31 -15.55
CA LYS A 19 -11.70 3.01 -16.67
C LYS A 19 -10.70 3.64 -17.61
N TRP A 20 -9.58 4.16 -17.09
CA TRP A 20 -8.49 4.67 -17.91
C TRP A 20 -7.79 3.53 -18.65
N GLU A 21 -7.45 2.42 -17.98
CA GLU A 21 -6.81 1.25 -18.59
C GLU A 21 -7.68 0.62 -19.69
N ALA A 22 -9.00 0.58 -19.51
CA ALA A 22 -9.96 0.10 -20.50
C ALA A 22 -10.04 0.94 -21.78
N ARG A 23 -9.58 2.20 -21.73
CA ARG A 23 -9.51 3.08 -22.92
C ARG A 23 -8.22 2.89 -23.73
N GLN A 24 -7.28 2.09 -23.26
CA GLN A 24 -6.00 1.89 -23.94
C GLN A 24 -6.11 0.74 -24.94
N SER A 25 -5.57 0.95 -26.15
CA SER A 25 -5.59 0.01 -27.26
C SER A 25 -4.94 -1.36 -26.97
N SER A 26 -4.09 -1.46 -25.94
CA SER A 26 -3.53 -2.73 -25.48
C SER A 26 -4.01 -3.05 -24.08
N HIS A 27 -4.63 -4.21 -23.90
CA HIS A 27 -5.07 -4.76 -22.61
C HIS A 27 -3.94 -5.47 -21.84
N ILE A 28 -2.72 -5.47 -22.37
CA ILE A 28 -1.57 -6.11 -21.71
C ILE A 28 -1.12 -5.23 -20.53
N ARG A 29 -1.24 -5.77 -19.32
CA ARG A 29 -0.75 -5.16 -18.07
C ARG A 29 0.77 -5.22 -18.00
N THR A 30 1.42 -4.27 -18.66
CA THR A 30 2.89 -4.10 -18.58
C THR A 30 3.32 -3.67 -17.18
N VAL A 31 4.56 -4.02 -16.81
CA VAL A 31 5.17 -3.61 -15.53
C VAL A 31 5.12 -2.10 -15.36
N LYS A 32 5.33 -1.33 -16.45
CA LYS A 32 5.21 0.14 -16.44
C LYS A 32 3.84 0.63 -15.99
N ARG A 33 2.75 -0.01 -16.43
CA ARG A 33 1.39 0.35 -15.99
C ARG A 33 1.17 0.02 -14.52
N ARG A 34 1.64 -1.12 -14.05
CA ARG A 34 1.54 -1.49 -12.61
C ARG A 34 2.29 -0.49 -11.73
N VAL A 35 3.49 -0.08 -12.13
CA VAL A 35 4.28 0.94 -11.42
C VAL A 35 3.56 2.30 -11.47
N GLY A 36 3.04 2.71 -12.62
CA GLY A 36 2.26 3.96 -12.72
C GLY A 36 1.02 3.97 -11.83
N HIS A 37 0.30 2.84 -11.76
CA HIS A 37 -0.84 2.68 -10.85
C HIS A 37 -0.41 2.80 -9.38
N ALA A 38 0.64 2.08 -8.99
CA ALA A 38 1.16 2.09 -7.63
C ALA A 38 1.67 3.47 -7.20
N ILE A 39 2.37 4.19 -8.07
CA ILE A 39 2.82 5.55 -7.80
C ILE A 39 1.62 6.50 -7.70
N GLY A 40 0.65 6.38 -8.60
CA GLY A 40 -0.51 7.27 -8.60
C GLY A 40 -1.37 7.10 -7.35
N ILE A 41 -1.67 5.86 -6.91
CA ILE A 41 -2.40 5.67 -5.65
C ILE A 41 -1.62 6.23 -4.47
N GLN A 42 -0.30 6.03 -4.44
CA GLN A 42 0.56 6.53 -3.36
C GLN A 42 0.54 8.06 -3.29
N LEU A 43 0.73 8.75 -4.42
CA LEU A 43 0.70 10.21 -4.49
C LEU A 43 -0.64 10.77 -4.05
N THR A 44 -1.73 10.14 -4.51
CA THR A 44 -3.06 10.63 -4.17
C THR A 44 -3.37 10.42 -2.70
N LEU A 45 -2.97 9.28 -2.12
CA LEU A 45 -3.07 9.05 -0.68
C LEU A 45 -2.30 10.09 0.12
N VAL A 46 -1.04 10.35 -0.23
CA VAL A 46 -0.20 11.35 0.44
C VAL A 46 -0.88 12.73 0.46
N LEU A 47 -1.46 13.16 -0.66
CA LEU A 47 -2.17 14.43 -0.78
C LEU A 47 -3.41 14.54 0.14
N PHE A 48 -4.12 13.44 0.38
CA PHE A 48 -5.29 13.43 1.26
C PHE A 48 -4.94 13.17 2.73
N LEU A 49 -3.96 12.31 2.98
CA LEU A 49 -3.63 11.81 4.30
C LEU A 49 -2.83 12.86 5.10
N ILE A 50 -1.91 13.59 4.46
CA ILE A 50 -1.10 14.59 5.15
C ILE A 50 -1.94 15.73 5.75
N PRO A 51 -2.85 16.39 5.01
CA PRO A 51 -3.69 17.43 5.60
C PRO A 51 -4.59 16.88 6.71
N LEU A 52 -5.07 15.65 6.55
CA LEU A 52 -5.93 14.99 7.52
C LEU A 52 -5.18 14.65 8.82
N ILE A 53 -3.95 14.14 8.72
CA ILE A 53 -3.06 13.89 9.87
C ILE A 53 -2.69 15.20 10.55
N SER A 54 -2.29 16.21 9.77
CA SER A 54 -1.95 17.55 10.27
C SER A 54 -3.10 18.15 11.07
N TRP A 55 -4.32 18.08 10.53
CA TRP A 55 -5.53 18.54 11.21
C TRP A 55 -5.89 17.71 12.44
N TRP A 56 -5.78 16.38 12.36
CA TRP A 56 -6.16 15.48 13.44
C TRP A 56 -5.20 15.52 14.63
N MET A 57 -3.90 15.66 14.37
CA MET A 57 -2.84 15.65 15.37
C MET A 57 -2.38 17.06 15.81
N ASP A 58 -2.95 18.10 15.20
CA ASP A 58 -2.57 19.50 15.42
C ASP A 58 -1.05 19.74 15.24
N ILE A 59 -0.49 19.18 14.16
CA ILE A 59 0.92 19.31 13.79
C ILE A 59 1.06 20.00 12.43
N SER A 60 2.23 20.56 12.15
CA SER A 60 2.49 21.19 10.85
C SER A 60 2.42 20.18 9.69
N LEU A 61 2.10 20.65 8.47
CA LEU A 61 2.07 19.82 7.26
C LEU A 61 3.41 19.11 7.01
N VAL A 62 4.53 19.76 7.34
CA VAL A 62 5.87 19.18 7.20
C VAL A 62 6.08 18.05 8.22
N ALA A 63 5.63 18.23 9.47
CA ALA A 63 5.69 17.17 10.47
C ALA A 63 4.80 15.98 10.08
N ALA A 64 3.59 16.24 9.57
CA ALA A 64 2.70 15.20 9.06
C ALA A 64 3.28 14.46 7.84
N PHE A 65 3.96 15.16 6.93
CA PHE A 65 4.68 14.55 5.82
C PHE A 65 5.77 13.59 6.30
N TRP A 66 6.63 14.02 7.24
CA TRP A 66 7.68 13.16 7.79
C TRP A 66 7.12 11.97 8.57
N LEU A 67 6.00 12.14 9.26
CA LEU A 67 5.28 11.07 9.93
C LEU A 67 4.78 10.02 8.93
N ASP A 68 4.17 10.47 7.83
CA ASP A 68 3.69 9.58 6.76
C ASP A 68 4.84 8.81 6.10
N VAL A 69 5.95 9.49 5.79
CA VAL A 69 7.16 8.86 5.25
C VAL A 69 7.73 7.82 6.22
N ALA A 70 7.76 8.13 7.52
CA ALA A 70 8.20 7.19 8.54
C ALA A 70 7.31 5.94 8.56
N PHE A 71 6.00 6.08 8.47
CA PHE A 71 5.09 4.93 8.43
C PHE A 71 5.25 4.09 7.15
N ILE A 72 5.37 4.71 5.99
CA ILE A 72 5.56 4.01 4.71
C ILE A 72 6.85 3.19 4.70
N ILE A 73 7.89 3.62 5.42
CA ILE A 73 9.19 2.92 5.46
C ILE A 73 9.25 1.93 6.63
N ILE A 74 8.94 2.36 7.84
CA ILE A 74 9.17 1.58 9.06
C ILE A 74 8.19 0.42 9.16
N ILE A 75 6.92 0.61 8.80
CA ILE A 75 5.91 -0.46 8.96
C ILE A 75 6.24 -1.68 8.08
N PRO A 76 6.57 -1.55 6.78
CA PRO A 76 6.97 -2.70 5.98
C PRO A 76 8.23 -3.39 6.48
N ILE A 77 9.23 -2.62 6.90
CA ILE A 77 10.48 -3.18 7.46
C ILE A 77 10.18 -3.99 8.73
N TYR A 78 9.44 -3.39 9.67
CA TYR A 78 9.02 -4.07 10.89
C TYR A 78 8.21 -5.34 10.57
N THR A 79 7.23 -5.23 9.67
CA THR A 79 6.37 -6.36 9.28
C THR A 79 7.19 -7.50 8.68
N PHE A 80 8.15 -7.18 7.82
CA PHE A 80 9.06 -8.16 7.23
C PHE A 80 9.91 -8.86 8.30
N ILE A 81 10.56 -8.09 9.18
CA ILE A 81 11.40 -8.64 10.25
C ILE A 81 10.57 -9.52 11.19
N PHE A 82 9.37 -9.06 11.55
CA PHE A 82 8.45 -9.80 12.40
C PHE A 82 8.05 -11.12 11.75
N ASN A 83 7.57 -11.10 10.51
CA ASN A 83 7.16 -12.31 9.79
C ASN A 83 8.32 -13.28 9.63
N TRP A 84 9.50 -12.79 9.24
CA TRP A 84 10.69 -13.63 9.11
C TRP A 84 11.11 -14.28 10.43
N SER A 85 11.05 -13.52 11.53
CA SER A 85 11.36 -14.03 12.86
C SER A 85 10.31 -15.03 13.34
N PHE A 86 9.03 -14.75 13.07
CA PHE A 86 7.92 -15.63 13.40
C PHE A 86 8.03 -16.97 12.68
N ASP A 87 8.27 -16.96 11.36
CA ASP A 87 8.45 -18.17 10.56
C ASP A 87 9.65 -18.98 11.04
N LYS A 88 10.72 -18.32 11.49
CA LYS A 88 11.91 -18.99 12.06
C LYS A 88 11.63 -19.64 13.42
N LEU A 89 10.78 -19.03 14.25
CA LEU A 89 10.47 -19.51 15.60
C LEU A 89 9.39 -20.59 15.62
N PHE A 90 8.36 -20.44 14.80
CA PHE A 90 7.17 -21.31 14.80
C PHE A 90 7.10 -22.25 13.60
N GLY A 91 8.01 -22.11 12.64
CA GLY A 91 7.98 -22.84 11.38
C GLY A 91 6.91 -22.30 10.43
N LEU A 92 7.00 -22.74 9.18
CA LEU A 92 6.05 -22.35 8.15
C LEU A 92 4.65 -22.97 8.44
N PRO A 93 3.55 -22.29 8.10
CA PRO A 93 2.21 -22.88 8.21
C PRO A 93 2.07 -24.11 7.30
N ILE A 94 1.17 -25.04 7.67
CA ILE A 94 0.93 -26.31 6.95
C ILE A 94 0.63 -26.09 5.46
N SER A 95 -0.02 -24.97 5.10
CA SER A 95 -0.29 -24.59 3.71
C SER A 95 0.97 -24.31 2.87
N ALA A 96 2.08 -23.91 3.51
CA ALA A 96 3.37 -23.72 2.86
C ALA A 96 4.23 -25.01 2.87
N GLN A 97 3.96 -25.94 3.78
CA GLN A 97 4.66 -27.23 3.87
C GLN A 97 4.22 -28.22 2.78
N ALA A 98 2.95 -28.20 2.36
CA ALA A 98 2.42 -29.13 1.34
C ALA A 98 3.11 -28.98 -0.04
N LYS A 99 3.66 -27.80 -0.35
CA LYS A 99 4.41 -27.56 -1.59
C LYS A 99 5.82 -28.16 -1.57
N ALA A 100 6.43 -28.25 -0.39
CA ALA A 100 7.81 -28.74 -0.22
C ALA A 100 7.92 -30.28 -0.22
N LEU A 101 6.80 -31.01 -0.09
CA LEU A 101 6.74 -32.48 -0.16
C LEU A 101 6.40 -33.01 -1.57
N SER A 102 6.09 -32.11 -2.52
CA SER A 102 5.76 -32.42 -3.92
C SER A 102 6.86 -32.04 -4.91
N GLU A 103 7.97 -31.46 -4.44
CA GLU A 103 9.22 -31.22 -5.17
C GLU A 103 10.28 -32.25 -4.74
#